data_AF-A0A2V6P477-F1
#
_entry.id   AF-A0A2V6P477-F1
#
_cell.length_a   1.000
_cell.length_b   1.000
_cell.length_c   1.000
_cell.angle_alpha   90.00
_cell.angle_beta   90.00
_cell.angle_gamma   90.00
#
_symmetry.space_group_name_H-M   'P 1'
#
loop_
_entity.id
_entity.type
_entity.pdbx_description
1 polymer ?
#
loop_
_entity_poly.entity_id
_entity_poly.type
_entity_poly.pdbx_seq_one_letter_code
_entity_poly.pdbx_strand_id
1 'polypeptide(L)'
;MNFGAPNWLWTLAILPLLVLLYAQAERRSSIKLREFVSPRLLPQLAGNVDRVRRAIRFAFVLLALALAIGALAKPRWGYTYEDVKRRGLDLLFAVDTSRSMLSNDVAPNRLERVKLAAQDLITDLQGDRVGLIAFAGRAFLQAPLTIDYDAAVESINDLDTKTIPEGGTNIGEAIALATQTFGKSAMGNRALIIFTDGEELSGDAVNEAKKAADAGVKIFTIGVGTAQGSLIPV
;
A
#
# COMPACT_ATOMS: atom_id res chain seq x y z
N MET A 1 8.43 -12.37 14.87
CA MET A 1 9.35 -13.42 14.40
C MET A 1 8.53 -14.33 13.51
N ASN A 2 8.73 -14.26 12.20
CA ASN A 2 7.93 -14.99 11.23
C ASN A 2 8.78 -16.09 10.59
N PHE A 3 8.22 -17.27 10.36
CA PHE A 3 8.92 -18.36 9.67
C PHE A 3 8.57 -18.29 8.19
N GLY A 4 9.59 -18.22 7.32
CA GLY A 4 9.36 -18.16 5.87
C GLY A 4 8.74 -19.45 5.31
N ALA A 5 8.91 -20.58 6.00
CA ALA A 5 8.33 -21.85 5.61
C ALA A 5 7.97 -22.69 6.85
N PRO A 6 6.85 -22.39 7.52
CA PRO A 6 6.47 -23.01 8.79
C PRO A 6 6.23 -24.53 8.66
N ASN A 7 5.93 -25.02 7.45
CA ASN A 7 5.67 -26.43 7.19
C ASN A 7 6.88 -27.34 7.50
N TRP A 8 8.11 -26.81 7.42
CA TRP A 8 9.31 -27.57 7.79
C TRP A 8 9.40 -27.87 9.28
N LEU A 9 8.71 -27.12 10.15
CA LEU A 9 8.69 -27.43 11.58
C LEU A 9 8.03 -28.78 11.88
N TRP A 10 7.07 -29.22 11.06
CA TRP A 10 6.48 -30.56 11.19
C TRP A 10 7.49 -31.69 11.00
N THR A 11 8.58 -31.44 10.26
CA THR A 11 9.65 -32.44 10.06
C THR A 11 10.46 -32.71 11.33
N LEU A 12 10.38 -31.84 12.36
CA LEU A 12 10.94 -32.14 13.69
C LEU A 12 10.30 -33.38 14.33
N ALA A 13 9.08 -33.76 13.94
CA ALA A 13 8.44 -34.99 14.40
C ALA A 13 9.17 -36.27 13.98
N ILE A 14 10.12 -36.20 13.03
CA ILE A 14 10.98 -37.32 12.63
C ILE A 14 12.05 -37.61 13.69
N LEU A 15 12.47 -36.62 14.48
CA LEU A 15 13.49 -36.80 15.53
C LEU A 15 13.10 -37.83 16.61
N PRO A 16 11.90 -37.80 17.23
CA PRO A 16 11.51 -38.82 18.20
C PRO A 16 11.39 -40.22 17.57
N LEU A 17 11.00 -40.31 16.29
CA LEU A 17 10.99 -41.58 15.57
C LEU A 17 12.40 -42.16 15.41
N LEU A 18 13.40 -41.33 15.05
CA LEU A 18 14.80 -41.74 14.96
C LEU A 18 15.37 -42.18 16.32
N VAL A 19 15.03 -41.48 17.40
CA VAL A 19 15.40 -41.87 18.77
C VAL A 19 14.81 -43.25 19.13
N LEU A 20 13.54 -43.48 18.79
CA LEU A 20 12.86 -44.75 19.06
C LEU A 20 13.48 -45.91 18.27
N LEU A 21 13.78 -45.71 16.98
CA LEU A 21 14.46 -46.70 16.15
C LEU A 21 15.87 -47.00 16.67
N TYR A 22 16.63 -45.98 17.08
CA TYR A 22 17.95 -46.15 17.68
C TYR A 22 17.87 -46.96 18.98
N ALA A 23 16.93 -46.62 19.87
CA ALA A 23 16.72 -47.36 21.13
C ALA A 23 16.31 -48.82 20.88
N GLN A 24 15.45 -49.08 19.89
CA GLN A 24 15.09 -50.44 19.49
C GLN A 24 16.27 -51.21 18.91
N ALA A 25 17.09 -50.58 18.07
CA ALA A 25 18.28 -51.19 17.47
C ALA A 25 19.32 -51.56 18.54
N GLU A 26 19.55 -50.69 19.53
CA GLU A 26 20.49 -50.94 20.63
C GLU A 26 19.97 -52.04 21.58
N ARG A 27 18.65 -52.06 21.86
CA ARG A 27 18.01 -53.14 22.62
C ARG A 27 18.11 -54.49 21.90
N ARG A 28 17.77 -54.55 20.61
CA ARG A 28 17.85 -55.79 19.81
C ARG A 28 19.29 -56.28 19.68
N SER A 29 20.25 -55.39 19.47
CA SER A 29 21.67 -55.72 19.41
C SER A 29 22.16 -56.29 20.73
N SER A 30 21.70 -55.74 21.87
CA SER A 30 22.03 -56.25 23.21
C SER A 30 21.43 -57.63 23.49
N ILE A 31 20.27 -57.95 22.91
CA ILE A 31 19.62 -59.27 23.05
C ILE A 31 20.35 -60.31 22.18
N LYS A 32 20.62 -60.02 20.91
CA LYS A 32 21.34 -60.93 20.01
C LYS A 32 22.77 -61.24 20.48
N LEU A 33 23.44 -60.25 21.08
CA LEU A 33 24.78 -60.47 21.64
C LEU A 33 24.78 -61.50 22.78
N ARG A 34 23.68 -61.59 23.54
CA ARG A 34 23.52 -62.55 24.65
C ARG A 34 23.15 -63.96 24.18
N GLU A 35 22.60 -64.07 22.98
CA GLU A 35 22.18 -65.34 22.37
C GLU A 35 23.37 -66.09 21.72
N PHE A 36 24.38 -65.35 21.22
CA PHE A 36 25.54 -65.91 20.54
C PHE A 36 26.83 -66.00 21.38
N VAL A 37 26.89 -65.35 22.55
CA VAL A 37 28.11 -65.31 23.40
C VAL A 37 27.79 -65.79 24.80
N SER A 38 28.51 -66.81 25.27
CA SER A 38 28.38 -67.30 26.65
C SER A 38 28.73 -66.18 27.65
N PRO A 39 28.00 -66.04 28.78
CA PRO A 39 28.15 -64.90 29.70
C PRO A 39 29.57 -64.65 30.23
N ARG A 40 30.42 -65.69 30.17
CA ARG A 40 31.81 -65.67 30.65
C ARG A 40 32.82 -65.05 29.68
N LEU A 41 32.51 -64.93 28.38
CA LEU A 41 33.42 -64.38 27.36
C LEU A 41 33.02 -62.98 26.86
N LEU A 42 31.85 -62.46 27.28
CA LEU A 42 31.37 -61.13 26.94
C LEU A 42 32.36 -59.98 27.24
N PRO A 43 33.07 -59.96 28.40
CA PRO A 43 34.01 -58.87 28.69
C PRO A 43 35.25 -58.87 27.79
N GLN A 44 35.68 -60.05 27.32
CA GLN A 44 36.92 -60.22 26.54
C GLN A 44 36.73 -59.95 25.03
N LEU A 45 35.53 -60.17 24.49
CA LEU A 45 35.22 -59.95 23.07
C LEU A 45 34.47 -58.64 22.79
N ALA A 46 33.71 -58.11 23.76
CA ALA A 46 32.90 -56.88 23.58
C ALA A 46 33.49 -55.63 24.25
N GLY A 47 34.70 -55.72 24.82
CA GLY A 47 35.35 -54.65 25.60
C GLY A 47 35.61 -53.31 24.87
N ASN A 48 35.32 -53.21 23.57
CA ASN A 48 35.59 -52.02 22.76
C ASN A 48 34.35 -51.19 22.38
N VAL A 49 33.16 -51.51 22.88
CA VAL A 49 31.95 -50.71 22.57
C VAL A 49 31.65 -49.72 23.70
N ASP A 50 32.27 -48.54 23.61
CA ASP A 50 31.94 -47.40 24.47
C ASP A 50 30.53 -46.86 24.11
N ARG A 51 29.52 -47.37 24.83
CA ARG A 51 28.11 -47.00 24.64
C ARG A 51 27.85 -45.53 24.95
N VAL A 52 28.60 -44.94 25.86
CA VAL A 52 28.48 -43.53 26.22
C VAL A 52 28.93 -42.66 25.05
N ARG A 53 30.12 -42.95 24.49
CA ARG A 53 30.62 -42.25 23.30
C ARG A 53 29.69 -42.42 22.09
N ARG A 54 29.07 -43.59 21.92
CA ARG A 54 28.09 -43.82 20.85
C ARG A 54 26.81 -42.99 21.04
N ALA A 55 26.27 -42.94 22.26
CA ALA A 55 25.10 -42.12 22.58
C ALA A 55 25.38 -40.61 22.40
N ILE A 56 26.56 -40.15 22.82
CA ILE A 56 26.99 -38.76 22.62
C ILE A 56 27.07 -38.43 21.13
N ARG A 57 27.69 -39.28 20.30
CA ARG A 57 27.72 -39.09 18.84
C ARG A 57 26.32 -39.01 18.24
N PHE A 58 25.42 -39.90 18.65
CA PHE A 58 24.03 -39.87 18.19
C PHE A 58 23.29 -38.60 18.61
N ALA A 59 23.51 -38.12 19.84
CA ALA A 59 22.94 -36.86 20.31
C ALA A 59 23.42 -35.65 19.49
N PHE A 60 24.71 -35.59 19.14
CA PHE A 60 25.24 -34.54 18.26
C PHE A 60 24.67 -34.60 16.85
N VAL A 61 24.45 -35.80 16.29
CA VAL A 61 23.79 -35.96 14.99
C VAL A 61 22.35 -35.46 15.03
N LEU A 62 21.60 -35.78 16.09
CA LEU A 62 20.24 -35.28 16.28
C LEU A 62 20.20 -33.76 16.46
N LEU A 63 21.14 -33.19 17.22
CA LEU A 63 21.25 -31.75 17.40
C LEU A 63 21.55 -31.04 16.07
N ALA A 64 22.50 -31.56 15.29
CA ALA A 64 22.82 -31.03 13.97
C ALA A 64 21.62 -31.08 13.02
N LEU A 65 20.85 -32.18 13.04
CA LEU A 65 19.64 -32.32 12.25
C LEU A 65 18.54 -31.33 12.70
N ALA A 66 18.36 -31.14 14.01
CA ALA A 66 17.41 -30.16 14.55
C ALA A 66 17.76 -28.73 14.14
N LEU A 67 19.04 -28.36 14.19
CA LEU A 67 19.53 -27.06 13.74
C LEU A 67 19.36 -26.86 12.22
N ALA A 68 19.61 -27.90 11.42
CA ALA A 68 19.39 -27.86 9.98
C ALA A 68 17.91 -27.65 9.62
N ILE A 69 16.99 -28.36 10.30
CA ILE A 69 15.55 -28.17 10.14
C ILE A 69 15.13 -26.75 10.57
N GLY A 70 15.69 -26.25 11.67
CA GLY A 70 15.48 -24.87 12.13
C GLY A 70 15.92 -23.83 11.09
N ALA A 71 17.07 -24.04 10.44
CA ALA A 71 17.55 -23.18 9.36
C ALA A 71 16.63 -23.24 8.13
N LEU A 72 16.13 -24.42 7.76
CA LEU A 72 15.18 -24.61 6.65
C LEU A 72 13.83 -23.92 6.88
N ALA A 73 13.39 -23.80 8.15
CA ALA A 73 12.18 -23.04 8.50
C ALA A 73 12.32 -21.52 8.23
N LYS A 74 13.54 -21.04 7.90
CA LYS A 74 13.87 -19.65 7.59
C LYS A 74 13.32 -18.69 8.65
N PRO A 75 13.85 -18.68 9.89
CA PRO A 75 13.46 -17.71 10.90
C PRO A 75 13.82 -16.31 10.39
N ARG A 76 12.81 -15.46 10.21
CA ARG A 76 12.98 -14.07 9.77
C ARG A 76 12.63 -13.15 10.93
N TRP A 77 13.58 -12.27 11.26
CA TRP A 77 13.38 -11.10 12.08
C TRP A 77 13.37 -9.87 11.18
N GLY A 78 12.38 -8.99 11.36
CA GLY A 78 12.21 -7.80 10.54
C GLY A 78 10.74 -7.49 10.31
N TYR A 79 10.50 -6.44 9.52
CA TYR A 79 9.17 -5.98 9.14
C TYR A 79 8.64 -6.83 7.99
N THR A 80 7.39 -7.25 8.07
CA THR A 80 6.67 -7.79 6.91
C THR A 80 5.94 -6.62 6.29
N TYR A 81 6.32 -6.23 5.07
CA TYR A 81 5.52 -5.28 4.30
C TYR A 81 4.25 -6.01 3.89
N GLU A 82 3.17 -5.74 4.61
CA GLU A 82 1.84 -6.17 4.22
C GLU A 82 1.34 -5.16 3.18
N ASP A 83 1.19 -5.60 1.94
CA ASP A 83 0.52 -4.80 0.91
C ASP A 83 -0.95 -4.68 1.30
N VAL A 84 -1.26 -3.64 2.07
CA VAL A 84 -2.64 -3.26 2.33
C VAL A 84 -3.23 -2.86 0.99
N LYS A 85 -4.01 -3.75 0.36
CA LYS A 85 -4.86 -3.42 -0.79
C LYS A 85 -5.94 -2.45 -0.32
N ARG A 86 -5.57 -1.19 -0.17
CA ARG A 86 -6.48 -0.10 0.11
C ARG A 86 -7.36 0.07 -1.12
N ARG A 87 -8.67 -0.10 -0.94
CA ARG A 87 -9.67 0.38 -1.90
C ARG A 87 -9.75 1.91 -1.75
N GLY A 88 -8.67 2.60 -2.10
CA GLY A 88 -8.62 4.06 -2.06
C GLY A 88 -9.50 4.66 -3.15
N LEU A 89 -10.16 5.76 -2.82
CA LEU A 89 -10.78 6.68 -3.76
C LEU A 89 -9.67 7.34 -4.59
N ASP A 90 -9.90 7.46 -5.90
CA ASP A 90 -9.12 8.39 -6.72
C ASP A 90 -9.87 9.72 -6.75
N LEU A 91 -9.29 10.73 -6.10
CA LEU A 91 -9.85 12.06 -5.98
C LEU A 91 -9.04 13.05 -6.82
N LEU A 92 -9.71 13.74 -7.73
CA LEU A 92 -9.13 14.89 -8.42
C LEU A 92 -9.83 16.16 -7.97
N PHE A 93 -9.05 17.16 -7.60
CA PHE A 93 -9.51 18.53 -7.44
C PHE A 93 -9.32 19.27 -8.76
N ALA A 94 -10.37 19.88 -9.30
CA ALA A 94 -10.28 20.86 -10.36
C ALA A 94 -10.53 22.24 -9.74
N VAL A 95 -9.51 23.10 -9.72
CA VAL A 95 -9.57 24.42 -9.12
C VAL A 95 -9.52 25.47 -10.21
N ASP A 96 -10.52 26.35 -10.21
CA ASP A 96 -10.57 27.53 -11.06
C ASP A 96 -9.49 28.54 -10.62
N THR A 97 -8.65 28.95 -11.56
CA THR A 97 -7.60 29.96 -11.39
C THR A 97 -7.85 31.17 -12.27
N SER A 98 -9.10 31.40 -12.69
CA SER A 98 -9.48 32.63 -13.41
C SER A 98 -9.37 33.86 -12.52
N ARG A 99 -9.36 35.06 -13.13
CA ARG A 99 -9.18 36.33 -12.41
C ARG A 99 -10.33 36.61 -11.43
N SER A 100 -11.54 36.10 -11.69
CA SER A 100 -12.68 36.27 -10.78
C SER A 100 -12.45 35.58 -9.42
N MET A 101 -11.55 34.60 -9.36
CA MET A 101 -11.16 33.93 -8.11
C MET A 101 -10.29 34.81 -7.19
N LEU A 102 -9.80 35.97 -7.66
CA LEU A 102 -9.19 37.00 -6.81
C LEU A 102 -10.21 37.86 -6.06
N SER A 103 -11.51 37.66 -6.31
CA SER A 103 -12.54 38.43 -5.62
C SER A 103 -12.55 38.17 -4.12
N ASN A 104 -12.76 39.24 -3.35
CA ASN A 104 -12.72 39.23 -1.88
C ASN A 104 -14.11 39.11 -1.23
N ASP A 105 -15.14 38.70 -1.99
CA ASP A 105 -16.48 38.45 -1.42
C ASP A 105 -16.51 37.25 -0.46
N VAL A 106 -15.53 36.37 -0.57
CA VAL A 106 -15.20 35.36 0.44
C VAL A 106 -13.79 35.62 0.92
N ALA A 107 -13.63 36.01 2.19
CA ALA A 107 -12.33 36.38 2.75
C ALA A 107 -11.40 35.17 2.89
N PRO A 108 -10.09 35.25 2.57
CA PRO A 108 -9.41 36.45 2.10
C PRO A 108 -9.68 36.75 0.62
N ASN A 109 -9.68 35.74 -0.24
CA ASN A 109 -10.27 35.76 -1.58
C ASN A 109 -10.79 34.35 -1.93
N ARG A 110 -11.58 34.23 -3.00
CA ARG A 110 -12.18 32.94 -3.40
C ARG A 110 -11.13 31.84 -3.60
N LEU A 111 -10.02 32.11 -4.29
CA LEU A 111 -8.95 31.12 -4.56
C LEU A 111 -8.31 30.61 -3.27
N GLU A 112 -7.90 31.51 -2.39
CA GLU A 112 -7.30 31.17 -1.10
C GLU A 112 -8.29 30.39 -0.21
N ARG A 113 -9.58 30.68 -0.33
CA ARG A 113 -10.62 29.89 0.35
C ARG A 113 -10.81 28.51 -0.21
N VAL A 114 -10.66 28.34 -1.52
CA VAL A 114 -10.61 27.02 -2.14
C VAL A 114 -9.38 26.24 -1.69
N LYS A 115 -8.20 26.85 -1.66
CA LYS A 115 -6.97 26.20 -1.19
C LYS A 115 -7.13 25.64 0.22
N LEU A 116 -7.66 26.44 1.14
CA LEU A 116 -7.92 26.01 2.52
C LEU A 116 -8.94 24.85 2.57
N ALA A 117 -10.05 24.95 1.84
CA ALA A 117 -11.07 23.89 1.80
C ALA A 117 -10.53 22.58 1.21
N ALA A 118 -9.68 22.65 0.18
CA ALA A 118 -9.05 21.48 -0.41
C ALA A 118 -8.05 20.84 0.57
N GLN A 119 -7.26 21.63 1.30
CA GLN A 119 -6.33 21.13 2.33
C GLN A 119 -7.06 20.47 3.50
N ASP A 120 -8.17 21.08 3.96
CA ASP A 120 -9.02 20.49 5.00
C ASP A 120 -9.54 19.12 4.54
N LEU A 121 -10.03 19.01 3.28
CA LEU A 121 -10.51 17.74 2.75
C LEU A 121 -9.39 16.68 2.67
N ILE A 122 -8.18 17.06 2.27
CA ILE A 122 -7.03 16.14 2.20
C ILE A 122 -6.70 15.56 3.58
N THR A 123 -6.85 16.35 4.64
CA THR A 123 -6.56 15.92 6.02
C THR A 123 -7.46 14.77 6.48
N ASP A 124 -8.68 14.68 5.93
CA ASP A 124 -9.64 13.62 6.24
C ASP A 124 -9.42 12.33 5.43
N LEU A 125 -8.56 12.35 4.40
CA LEU A 125 -8.35 11.20 3.50
C LEU A 125 -7.44 10.14 4.10
N GLN A 126 -7.79 8.86 3.94
CA GLN A 126 -7.06 7.75 4.54
C GLN A 126 -6.62 6.70 3.50
N GLY A 127 -5.47 6.98 2.89
CA GLY A 127 -4.86 6.12 1.88
C GLY A 127 -5.56 6.13 0.52
N ASP A 128 -6.25 7.24 0.25
CA ASP A 128 -6.80 7.62 -1.04
C ASP A 128 -5.71 8.28 -1.90
N ARG A 129 -5.92 8.35 -3.22
CA ARG A 129 -5.02 9.10 -4.11
C ARG A 129 -5.63 10.44 -4.44
N VAL A 130 -4.83 11.48 -4.36
CA VAL A 130 -5.23 12.85 -4.66
C VAL A 130 -4.42 13.37 -5.84
N GLY A 131 -5.08 14.10 -6.73
CA GLY A 131 -4.41 14.89 -7.76
C GLY A 131 -5.11 16.24 -7.93
N LEU A 132 -4.46 17.13 -8.68
CA LEU A 132 -4.85 18.52 -8.82
C LEU A 132 -4.82 18.93 -10.30
N ILE A 133 -5.91 19.52 -10.75
CA ILE A 133 -6.07 20.17 -12.03
C ILE A 133 -6.32 21.65 -11.76
N ALA A 134 -5.52 22.50 -12.37
CA ALA A 134 -5.79 23.94 -12.44
C ALA A 134 -6.50 24.22 -13.75
N PHE A 135 -7.49 25.11 -13.76
CA PHE A 135 -8.13 25.52 -15.00
C PHE A 135 -8.54 27.00 -15.01
N ALA A 136 -8.48 27.60 -16.19
CA ALA A 136 -9.01 28.92 -16.52
C ALA A 136 -9.54 28.83 -17.96
N GLY A 137 -9.00 29.57 -18.94
CA GLY A 137 -9.37 29.38 -20.35
C GLY A 137 -9.02 28.00 -20.92
N ARG A 138 -8.05 27.32 -20.30
CA ARG A 138 -7.62 25.93 -20.55
C ARG A 138 -7.43 25.18 -19.24
N ALA A 139 -7.30 23.86 -19.30
CA ALA A 139 -7.02 23.03 -18.12
C ALA A 139 -5.62 22.39 -18.16
N PHE A 140 -4.98 22.24 -17.00
CA PHE A 140 -3.68 21.60 -16.86
C PHE A 140 -3.60 20.73 -15.60
N LEU A 141 -2.91 19.59 -15.72
CA LEU A 141 -2.67 18.69 -14.60
C LEU A 141 -1.52 19.23 -13.75
N GLN A 142 -1.85 19.94 -12.68
CA GLN A 142 -0.88 20.53 -11.75
C GLN A 142 -0.17 19.46 -10.92
N ALA A 143 -0.92 18.45 -10.45
CA ALA A 143 -0.36 17.32 -9.72
C ALA A 143 -1.02 16.00 -10.15
N PRO A 144 -0.23 14.96 -10.51
CA PRO A 144 -0.77 13.64 -10.81
C PRO A 144 -1.32 12.96 -9.55
N LEU A 145 -2.16 11.94 -9.74
CA LEU A 145 -2.71 11.13 -8.63
C LEU A 145 -1.59 10.49 -7.79
N THR A 146 -1.50 10.90 -6.53
CA THR A 146 -0.49 10.46 -5.57
C THR A 146 -1.10 10.16 -4.20
N ILE A 147 -0.43 9.33 -3.40
CA ILE A 147 -0.73 9.12 -1.97
C ILE A 147 0.10 10.06 -1.08
N ASP A 148 1.01 10.83 -1.68
CA ASP A 148 1.82 11.83 -1.01
C ASP A 148 0.99 13.10 -0.83
N TYR A 149 0.36 13.20 0.33
CA TYR A 149 -0.51 14.33 0.66
C TYR A 149 0.28 15.63 0.83
N ASP A 150 1.53 15.57 1.29
CA ASP A 150 2.37 16.75 1.45
C ASP A 150 2.68 17.38 0.09
N ALA A 151 3.02 16.55 -0.90
CA ALA A 151 3.21 17.00 -2.29
C ALA A 151 1.93 17.57 -2.92
N ALA A 152 0.77 16.98 -2.60
CA ALA A 152 -0.52 17.50 -3.07
C ALA A 152 -0.84 18.88 -2.44
N VAL A 153 -0.57 19.06 -1.15
CA VAL A 153 -0.75 20.33 -0.44
C VAL A 153 0.21 21.41 -0.96
N GLU A 154 1.48 21.07 -1.22
CA GLU A 154 2.44 21.98 -1.87
C GLU A 154 1.91 22.45 -3.23
N SER A 155 1.43 21.52 -4.05
CA SER A 155 0.86 21.83 -5.37
C SER A 155 -0.39 22.73 -5.30
N ILE A 156 -1.20 22.60 -4.24
CA ILE A 156 -2.37 23.48 -4.00
C ILE A 156 -1.91 24.89 -3.62
N ASN A 157 -0.90 25.00 -2.76
CA ASN A 157 -0.38 26.29 -2.32
C ASN A 157 0.22 27.09 -3.49
N ASP A 158 0.85 26.39 -4.43
CA ASP A 158 1.45 26.96 -5.64
C ASP A 158 0.44 27.47 -6.69
N LEU A 159 -0.86 27.21 -6.52
CA LEU A 159 -1.87 27.73 -7.43
C LEU A 159 -1.94 29.26 -7.38
N ASP A 160 -1.84 29.91 -8.53
CA ASP A 160 -2.09 31.34 -8.70
C ASP A 160 -2.91 31.54 -9.99
N THR A 161 -3.61 32.66 -10.07
CA THR A 161 -4.25 33.14 -11.30
C THR A 161 -3.28 33.38 -12.45
N LYS A 162 -1.98 33.45 -12.17
CA LYS A 162 -0.92 33.54 -13.18
C LYS A 162 -0.44 32.18 -13.69
N THR A 163 -0.84 31.08 -13.05
CA THR A 163 -0.47 29.72 -13.47
C THR A 163 -0.97 29.43 -14.88
N ILE A 164 -2.13 29.96 -15.26
CA ILE A 164 -2.71 29.83 -16.59
C ILE A 164 -2.90 31.24 -17.19
N PRO A 165 -2.02 31.67 -18.12
CA PRO A 165 -2.11 33.00 -18.74
C PRO A 165 -3.37 33.23 -19.58
N GLU A 166 -3.95 32.14 -20.08
CA GLU A 166 -5.15 32.16 -20.90
C GLU A 166 -6.38 32.42 -20.02
N GLY A 167 -6.94 33.62 -20.15
CA GLY A 167 -8.14 34.01 -19.42
C GLY A 167 -9.39 33.27 -19.90
N GLY A 168 -10.42 33.28 -19.06
CA GLY A 168 -11.66 32.55 -19.28
C GLY A 168 -11.83 31.44 -18.24
N THR A 169 -12.88 30.65 -18.42
CA THR A 169 -13.26 29.56 -17.53
C THR A 169 -13.85 28.44 -18.37
N ASN A 170 -13.07 27.37 -18.56
CA ASN A 170 -13.38 26.21 -19.40
C ASN A 170 -13.53 24.97 -18.53
N ILE A 171 -14.72 24.83 -17.95
CA ILE A 171 -15.05 23.71 -17.04
C ILE A 171 -15.08 22.39 -17.82
N GLY A 172 -15.59 22.41 -19.06
CA GLY A 172 -15.60 21.24 -19.94
C GLY A 172 -14.23 20.61 -20.15
N GLU A 173 -13.20 21.42 -20.43
CA GLU A 173 -11.83 20.92 -20.60
C GLU A 173 -11.26 20.34 -19.30
N ALA A 174 -11.57 20.94 -18.14
CA ALA A 174 -11.17 20.40 -16.85
C ALA A 174 -11.79 19.01 -16.59
N ILE A 175 -13.07 18.83 -16.92
CA ILE A 175 -13.76 17.54 -16.81
C ILE A 175 -13.17 16.49 -17.78
N ALA A 176 -12.90 16.89 -19.02
CA ALA A 176 -12.29 16.01 -20.01
C ALA A 176 -10.89 15.55 -19.58
N LEU A 177 -10.06 16.49 -19.10
CA LEU A 177 -8.72 16.21 -18.58
C LEU A 177 -8.75 15.32 -17.34
N ALA A 178 -9.69 15.55 -16.42
CA ALA A 178 -9.87 14.69 -15.25
C ALA A 178 -10.22 13.26 -15.66
N THR A 179 -11.17 13.11 -16.59
CA THR A 179 -11.59 11.80 -17.12
C THR A 179 -10.42 11.07 -17.77
N GLN A 180 -9.59 11.79 -18.54
CA GLN A 180 -8.37 11.25 -19.13
C GLN A 180 -7.34 10.84 -18.07
N THR A 181 -7.17 11.64 -17.02
CA THR A 181 -6.19 11.43 -15.94
C THR A 181 -6.53 10.20 -15.09
N PHE A 182 -7.82 9.96 -14.81
CA PHE A 182 -8.24 8.70 -14.16
C PHE A 182 -7.91 7.47 -15.02
N GLY A 183 -7.87 7.63 -16.35
CA GLY A 183 -7.51 6.58 -17.29
C GLY A 183 -8.46 5.39 -17.32
N LYS A 184 -8.06 4.35 -18.06
CA LYS A 184 -8.84 3.09 -18.21
C LYS A 184 -8.61 2.10 -17.08
N SER A 185 -7.65 2.37 -16.19
CA SER A 185 -7.21 1.42 -15.18
C SER A 185 -8.06 1.51 -13.92
N ALA A 186 -8.61 0.35 -13.54
CA ALA A 186 -9.39 0.04 -12.34
C ALA A 186 -10.79 0.67 -12.23
N MET A 187 -11.78 -0.21 -12.15
CA MET A 187 -13.15 0.01 -11.65
C MET A 187 -13.13 0.38 -10.14
N GLY A 188 -12.51 1.52 -9.81
CA GLY A 188 -12.47 2.09 -8.46
C GLY A 188 -13.49 3.22 -8.30
N ASN A 189 -13.73 3.63 -7.05
CA ASN A 189 -14.47 4.86 -6.77
C ASN A 189 -13.62 6.05 -7.26
N ARG A 190 -14.10 6.78 -8.26
CA ARG A 190 -13.45 7.97 -8.82
C ARG A 190 -14.32 9.19 -8.55
N ALA A 191 -13.73 10.24 -8.00
CA ALA A 191 -14.44 11.47 -7.71
C ALA A 191 -13.66 12.68 -8.25
N LEU A 192 -14.35 13.56 -8.95
CA LEU A 192 -13.87 14.87 -9.36
C LEU A 192 -14.60 15.91 -8.52
N ILE A 193 -13.86 16.75 -7.81
CA ILE A 193 -14.40 17.91 -7.10
C ILE A 193 -13.98 19.17 -7.85
N ILE A 194 -14.95 19.94 -8.32
CA ILE A 194 -14.73 21.17 -9.08
C ILE A 194 -15.02 22.36 -8.17
N PHE A 195 -14.06 23.27 -8.04
CA PHE A 195 -14.22 24.54 -7.35
C PHE A 195 -14.19 25.68 -8.37
N THR A 196 -15.26 26.45 -8.45
CA THR A 196 -15.41 27.58 -9.38
C THR A 196 -16.48 28.54 -8.87
N ASP A 197 -16.52 29.77 -9.38
CA ASP A 197 -17.65 30.68 -9.20
C ASP A 197 -18.79 30.44 -10.20
N GLY A 198 -18.61 29.51 -11.14
CA GLY A 198 -19.64 29.03 -12.06
C GLY A 198 -19.80 29.87 -13.31
N GLU A 199 -18.93 30.85 -13.55
CA GLU A 199 -18.95 31.66 -14.77
C GLU A 199 -18.26 30.93 -15.93
N GLU A 200 -18.87 29.85 -16.45
CA GLU A 200 -18.35 29.18 -17.64
C GLU A 200 -18.43 30.12 -18.86
N LEU A 201 -17.27 30.45 -19.43
CA LEU A 201 -17.14 31.38 -20.55
C LEU A 201 -16.91 30.65 -21.87
N SER A 202 -16.49 29.38 -21.81
CA SER A 202 -16.18 28.55 -22.97
C SER A 202 -16.36 27.07 -22.65
N GLY A 203 -16.91 26.30 -23.60
CA GLY A 203 -17.05 24.85 -23.49
C GLY A 203 -18.48 24.36 -23.38
N ASP A 204 -18.60 23.07 -23.05
CA ASP A 204 -19.86 22.35 -22.88
C ASP A 204 -19.72 21.41 -21.67
N ALA A 205 -19.59 21.99 -20.48
CA ALA A 205 -19.40 21.24 -19.25
C ALA A 205 -20.49 20.19 -19.01
N VAL A 206 -21.72 20.45 -19.44
CA VAL A 206 -22.85 19.52 -19.26
C VAL A 206 -22.65 18.25 -20.09
N ASN A 207 -22.22 18.37 -21.36
CA ASN A 207 -21.98 17.20 -22.18
C ASN A 207 -20.70 16.45 -21.78
N GLU A 208 -19.64 17.16 -21.37
CA GLU A 208 -18.44 16.50 -20.82
C GLU A 208 -18.73 15.80 -19.48
N ALA A 209 -19.57 16.39 -18.62
CA ALA A 209 -20.02 15.77 -17.37
C ALA A 209 -20.79 14.47 -17.62
N LYS A 210 -21.64 14.41 -18.66
CA LYS A 210 -22.33 13.17 -19.06
C LYS A 210 -21.33 12.09 -19.49
N LYS A 211 -20.36 12.43 -20.34
CA LYS A 211 -19.31 11.49 -20.76
C LYS A 211 -18.48 10.97 -19.59
N ALA A 212 -18.16 11.85 -18.64
CA ALA A 212 -17.44 11.49 -17.42
C ALA A 212 -18.27 10.56 -16.52
N ALA A 213 -19.59 10.81 -16.39
CA ALA A 213 -20.50 9.94 -15.66
C ALA A 213 -20.61 8.54 -16.30
N ASP A 214 -20.69 8.47 -17.64
CA ASP A 214 -20.66 7.20 -18.39
C ASP A 214 -19.33 6.44 -18.18
N ALA A 215 -18.23 7.17 -17.96
CA ALA A 215 -16.93 6.62 -17.60
C ALA A 215 -16.78 6.26 -16.11
N GLY A 216 -17.84 6.40 -15.31
CA GLY A 216 -17.88 6.05 -13.88
C GLY A 216 -17.26 7.09 -12.95
N VAL A 217 -17.06 8.33 -13.41
CA VAL A 217 -16.56 9.44 -12.59
C VAL A 217 -17.73 10.15 -11.91
N LYS A 218 -17.67 10.28 -10.58
CA LYS A 218 -18.64 11.09 -9.83
C LYS A 218 -18.14 12.52 -9.75
N ILE A 219 -18.91 13.47 -10.26
CA ILE A 219 -18.56 14.90 -10.24
C ILE A 219 -19.31 15.58 -9.10
N PHE A 220 -18.59 16.32 -8.26
CA PHE A 220 -19.11 17.21 -7.24
C PHE A 220 -18.68 18.63 -7.58
N THR A 221 -19.63 19.55 -7.63
CA THR A 221 -19.38 20.96 -7.94
C THR A 221 -19.57 21.81 -6.70
N ILE A 222 -18.57 22.62 -6.36
CA ILE A 222 -18.58 23.54 -5.24
C ILE A 222 -18.49 24.96 -5.80
N GLY A 223 -19.60 25.69 -5.70
CA GLY A 223 -19.69 27.09 -6.06
C GLY A 223 -19.04 27.97 -5.00
N VAL A 224 -18.17 28.90 -5.40
CA VAL A 224 -17.43 29.79 -4.50
C VAL A 224 -17.75 31.24 -4.83
N GLY A 225 -18.34 31.95 -3.88
CA GLY A 225 -18.71 33.34 -4.04
C GLY A 225 -19.99 33.66 -3.27
N THR A 226 -20.44 34.90 -3.41
CA THR A 226 -21.70 35.40 -2.84
C THR A 226 -22.70 35.73 -3.94
N ALA A 227 -24.00 35.69 -3.62
CA ALA A 227 -25.04 36.02 -4.59
C ALA A 227 -24.99 37.49 -5.07
N GLN A 228 -24.36 38.37 -4.29
CA GLN A 228 -24.21 39.80 -4.61
C GLN A 228 -23.01 40.07 -5.52
N GLY A 229 -22.05 39.15 -5.59
CA GLY A 229 -20.79 39.33 -6.31
C GLY A 229 -19.87 40.37 -5.66
N SER A 230 -18.70 40.56 -6.26
CA SER A 230 -17.74 41.59 -5.86
C SER A 230 -16.80 41.92 -7.02
N LEU A 231 -16.17 43.09 -6.95
CA LEU A 231 -15.20 43.53 -7.95
C LEU A 231 -13.91 42.72 -7.85
N ILE A 232 -13.32 42.45 -9.01
CA ILE A 232 -12.02 41.81 -9.11
C ILE A 232 -10.95 42.86 -8.83
N PRO A 233 -10.12 42.70 -7.77
CA PRO A 233 -9.02 43.62 -7.50
C PRO A 233 -8.01 43.59 -8.66
N VAL A 234 -7.53 44.77 -9.07
CA VAL A 234 -6.63 44.98 -10.21
C VAL A 234 -5.18 44.87 -9.80
#